data_AF-A0A0P9U5Q5-F1
#
_entry.id   AF-A0A0P9U5Q5-F1
#
_cell.length_a   1.000
_cell.length_b   1.000
_cell.length_c   1.000
_cell.angle_alpha   90.00
_cell.angle_beta   90.00
_cell.angle_gamma   90.00
#
_symmetry.space_group_name_H-M   'P 1'
#
loop_
_entity.id
_entity.type
_entity.pdbx_description
1 polymer ?
#
loop_
_entity_poly.entity_id
_entity_poly.type
_entity_poly.pdbx_seq_one_letter_code
_entity_poly.pdbx_strand_id
1 'polypeptide(L)'
;EQAFIHAARYFEKNIAADEKAKTKNARRLAGFFAVLTFMSIAAVMGLTPLKTVQLGLVRVDNNSGYTDVVWADDKGKPPEQIDDEFWLSAYVRFRESYNFSSHDAEFGMVELMSYGETFTEYRNFQLSSKGYLEVLGTNRQIRTDINNINFLERKDREGTAQVRITKTVLDRNGTPDP
;
A
#
# COMPACT_ATOMS: atom_id res chain seq x y z
N GLU A 1 18.88 63.29 -66.20
CA GLU A 1 19.60 61.99 -66.11
C GLU A 1 20.26 61.73 -64.75
N GLN A 2 21.02 62.68 -64.18
CA GLN A 2 21.73 62.48 -62.91
C GLN A 2 20.82 62.11 -61.71
N ALA A 3 19.63 62.70 -61.61
CA ALA A 3 18.66 62.37 -60.55
C ALA A 3 18.14 60.92 -60.63
N PHE A 4 17.94 60.40 -61.84
CA PHE A 4 17.48 59.03 -62.06
C PHE A 4 18.57 58.01 -61.68
N ILE A 5 19.83 58.30 -62.04
CA ILE A 5 20.98 57.46 -61.68
C ILE A 5 21.21 57.47 -60.16
N HIS A 6 20.97 58.60 -59.49
CA HIS A 6 21.06 58.69 -58.02
C HIS A 6 19.94 57.89 -57.34
N ALA A 7 18.70 58.02 -57.81
CA ALA A 7 17.56 57.26 -57.31
C ALA A 7 17.74 55.74 -57.51
N ALA A 8 18.25 55.31 -58.67
CA ALA A 8 18.54 53.91 -58.95
C ALA A 8 19.60 53.33 -57.99
N ARG A 9 20.69 54.07 -57.73
CA ARG A 9 21.72 53.67 -56.75
C ARG A 9 21.20 53.65 -55.31
N TYR A 10 20.32 54.57 -54.94
CA TYR A 10 19.67 54.60 -53.62
C TYR A 10 18.73 53.40 -53.45
N PHE A 11 17.91 53.11 -54.46
CA PHE A 11 16.98 51.98 -54.49
C PHE A 11 17.72 50.63 -54.40
N GLU A 12 18.78 50.45 -55.19
CA GLU A 12 19.61 49.25 -55.19
C GLU A 12 20.30 49.03 -53.83
N LYS A 13 20.84 50.11 -53.24
CA LYS A 13 21.49 50.05 -51.93
C LYS A 13 20.50 49.75 -50.79
N ASN A 14 19.31 50.35 -50.83
CA ASN A 14 18.38 50.28 -49.72
C ASN A 14 17.47 49.07 -49.75
N ILE A 15 17.07 48.56 -50.92
CA ILE A 15 16.30 47.30 -50.99
C ILE A 15 17.14 46.12 -50.52
N ALA A 16 18.39 46.05 -50.97
CA ALA A 16 19.30 45.00 -50.51
C ALA A 16 19.55 45.09 -49.00
N ALA A 17 19.56 46.30 -48.42
CA ALA A 17 19.69 46.51 -46.98
C ALA A 17 18.40 46.14 -46.21
N ASP A 18 17.24 46.55 -46.71
CA ASP A 18 15.94 46.28 -46.11
C ASP A 18 15.59 44.78 -46.12
N GLU A 19 15.86 44.08 -47.22
CA GLU A 19 15.62 42.63 -47.30
C GLU A 19 16.57 41.85 -46.37
N LYS A 20 17.82 42.30 -46.23
CA LYS A 20 18.74 41.75 -45.22
C LYS A 20 18.25 42.02 -43.79
N ALA A 21 17.72 43.22 -43.53
CA ALA A 21 17.18 43.58 -42.22
C ALA A 21 15.92 42.75 -41.87
N LYS A 22 14.99 42.57 -42.82
CA LYS A 22 13.82 41.69 -42.69
C LYS A 22 14.24 40.25 -42.40
N THR A 23 15.19 39.71 -43.17
CA THR A 23 15.70 38.34 -42.97
C THR A 23 16.34 38.18 -41.59
N LYS A 24 17.12 39.17 -41.14
CA LYS A 24 17.75 39.16 -39.81
C LYS A 24 16.70 39.21 -38.70
N ASN A 25 15.66 40.02 -38.85
CA ASN A 25 14.57 40.13 -37.88
C ASN A 25 13.73 38.86 -37.85
N ALA A 26 13.40 38.27 -39.00
CA ALA A 26 12.69 37.00 -39.09
C ALA A 26 13.47 35.86 -38.42
N ARG A 27 14.80 35.80 -38.60
CA ARG A 27 15.65 34.80 -37.91
C ARG A 27 15.66 34.99 -36.39
N ARG A 28 15.70 36.24 -35.91
CA ARG A 28 15.61 36.55 -34.47
C ARG A 28 14.25 36.13 -33.91
N LEU A 29 13.17 36.42 -34.63
CA LEU A 29 11.82 36.06 -34.24
C LEU A 29 11.62 34.53 -34.24
N ALA A 30 12.13 33.83 -35.26
CA ALA A 30 12.12 32.38 -35.31
C ALA A 30 12.92 31.75 -34.16
N GLY A 31 14.09 32.31 -33.83
CA GLY A 31 14.87 31.89 -32.66
C GLY A 31 14.12 32.10 -31.34
N PHE A 32 13.43 33.24 -31.20
CA PHE A 32 12.60 33.52 -30.03
C PHE A 32 11.45 32.50 -29.88
N PHE A 33 10.72 32.21 -30.97
CA PHE A 33 9.64 31.22 -30.93
C PHE A 33 10.15 29.80 -30.68
N ALA A 34 11.33 29.44 -31.17
CA ALA A 34 11.96 28.16 -30.86
C ALA A 34 12.22 28.02 -29.35
N VAL A 35 12.84 29.04 -28.73
CA VAL A 35 13.09 29.06 -27.28
C VAL A 35 11.79 29.00 -26.48
N LEU A 36 10.77 29.78 -26.88
CA LEU A 36 9.47 29.77 -26.23
C LEU A 36 8.81 28.38 -26.28
N THR A 37 8.91 27.70 -27.41
CA THR A 37 8.37 26.34 -27.59
C THR A 37 9.05 25.34 -26.65
N PHE A 38 10.38 25.37 -26.56
CA PHE A 38 11.12 24.50 -25.62
C PHE A 38 10.76 24.80 -24.16
N MET A 39 10.60 26.07 -23.80
CA MET A 39 10.15 26.47 -22.47
C MET A 39 8.75 25.94 -22.14
N SER A 40 7.80 26.01 -23.09
CA SER A 40 6.46 25.45 -22.91
C SER A 40 6.49 23.92 -22.73
N ILE A 41 7.29 23.21 -23.52
CA ILE A 41 7.43 21.75 -23.39
C ILE A 41 8.04 21.39 -22.03
N ALA A 42 9.08 22.11 -21.59
CA ALA A 42 9.70 21.91 -20.27
C ALA A 42 8.71 22.16 -19.13
N ALA A 43 7.88 23.20 -19.24
CA ALA A 43 6.83 23.48 -18.26
C ALA A 43 5.79 22.36 -18.18
N VAL A 44 5.34 21.82 -19.32
CA VAL A 44 4.39 20.70 -19.35
C VAL A 44 5.02 19.43 -18.75
N MET A 45 6.27 19.11 -19.09
CA MET A 45 6.99 17.99 -18.48
C MET A 45 7.13 18.15 -16.96
N GLY A 46 7.29 19.37 -16.45
CA GLY A 46 7.32 19.66 -15.02
C GLY A 46 5.95 19.53 -14.32
N LEU A 47 4.85 19.74 -15.04
CA LEU A 47 3.49 19.60 -14.50
C LEU A 47 2.98 18.15 -14.55
N THR A 48 3.39 17.35 -15.53
CA THR A 48 2.94 15.95 -15.67
C THR A 48 3.20 15.04 -14.45
N PRO A 49 4.32 15.11 -13.71
CA PRO A 49 4.55 14.21 -12.58
C PRO A 49 3.77 14.59 -11.31
N LEU A 50 3.06 15.71 -11.26
CA LEU A 50 2.42 16.19 -10.02
C LEU A 50 1.04 15.59 -9.73
N LYS A 51 0.44 14.86 -10.67
CA LYS A 51 -0.89 14.28 -10.50
C LYS A 51 -0.79 12.80 -10.11
N THR A 52 -0.69 12.55 -8.81
CA THR A 52 -0.86 11.19 -8.27
C THR A 52 -2.35 10.88 -8.11
N VAL A 53 -2.77 9.69 -8.52
CA VAL A 53 -4.12 9.19 -8.25
C VAL A 53 -4.01 8.40 -6.95
N GLN A 54 -4.38 9.01 -5.83
CA GLN A 54 -4.45 8.30 -4.55
C GLN A 54 -5.69 7.40 -4.58
N LEU A 55 -5.46 6.08 -4.59
CA LEU A 55 -6.53 5.10 -4.53
C LEU A 55 -6.99 4.95 -3.07
N GLY A 56 -8.17 5.46 -2.74
CA GLY A 56 -8.79 5.24 -1.42
C GLY A 56 -9.71 4.02 -1.44
N LEU A 57 -9.55 3.10 -0.49
CA LEU A 57 -10.53 2.05 -0.21
C LEU A 57 -11.54 2.58 0.80
N VAL A 58 -12.80 2.68 0.41
CA VAL A 58 -13.89 3.01 1.35
C VAL A 58 -14.25 1.74 2.09
N ARG A 59 -14.00 1.70 3.41
CA ARG A 59 -14.46 0.63 4.29
C ARG A 59 -15.75 1.07 4.97
N VAL A 60 -16.74 0.18 4.94
CA VAL A 60 -17.98 0.34 5.71
C VAL A 60 -17.88 -0.55 6.95
N ASP A 61 -17.96 0.04 8.13
CA ASP A 61 -18.11 -0.71 9.36
C ASP A 61 -19.51 -1.33 9.42
N ASN A 62 -19.57 -2.65 9.50
CA ASN A 62 -20.82 -3.41 9.35
C ASN A 62 -21.77 -3.27 10.55
N ASN A 63 -21.27 -2.82 11.71
CA ASN A 63 -22.07 -2.68 12.94
C ASN A 63 -22.66 -1.28 13.10
N SER A 64 -21.93 -0.24 12.69
CA SER A 64 -22.32 1.16 12.87
C SER A 64 -22.73 1.87 11.58
N GLY A 65 -22.42 1.30 10.41
CA GLY A 65 -22.60 1.96 9.11
C GLY A 65 -21.64 3.13 8.87
N TYR A 66 -20.64 3.32 9.75
CA TYR A 66 -19.65 4.36 9.61
C TYR A 66 -18.74 4.06 8.41
N THR A 67 -18.58 5.05 7.54
CA THR A 67 -17.71 4.94 6.36
C THR A 67 -16.37 5.61 6.65
N ASP A 68 -15.28 4.86 6.54
CA ASP A 68 -13.93 5.39 6.64
C ASP A 68 -13.18 5.22 5.31
N VAL A 69 -12.37 6.21 4.95
CA VAL A 69 -11.57 6.19 3.74
C VAL A 69 -10.17 5.77 4.12
N VAL A 70 -9.84 4.50 3.87
CA VAL A 70 -8.49 3.99 4.03
C VAL A 70 -7.71 4.37 2.77
N TRP A 71 -6.92 5.43 2.87
CA TRP A 71 -5.96 5.78 1.83
C TRP A 71 -4.94 4.64 1.71
N ALA A 72 -4.72 4.12 0.50
CA ALA A 72 -3.54 3.33 0.24
C ALA A 72 -2.35 4.28 0.39
N ASP A 73 -1.65 4.21 1.53
CA ASP A 73 -0.37 4.88 1.67
C ASP A 73 0.51 4.40 0.51
N ASP A 74 1.20 5.33 -0.14
CA ASP A 74 2.01 5.14 -1.37
C ASP A 74 3.21 4.20 -1.13
N LYS A 75 3.32 3.67 0.09
CA LYS A 75 4.18 2.56 0.51
C LYS A 75 3.30 1.55 1.26
N GLY A 76 2.67 0.64 0.52
CA GLY A 76 2.06 -0.54 1.13
C GLY A 76 3.03 -1.21 2.11
N LYS A 77 2.50 -1.91 3.12
CA LYS A 77 3.34 -2.63 4.11
C LYS A 77 4.40 -3.45 3.37
N PRO A 78 5.67 -3.43 3.83
CA PRO A 78 6.71 -4.23 3.18
C PRO A 78 6.25 -5.69 3.13
N PRO A 79 6.52 -6.45 2.04
CA PRO A 79 6.04 -7.81 1.88
C PRO A 79 6.34 -8.70 3.09
N GLU A 80 7.51 -8.52 3.70
CA GLU A 80 7.91 -9.27 4.89
C GLU A 80 6.98 -9.00 6.07
N GLN A 81 6.46 -7.77 6.22
CA GLN A 81 5.51 -7.46 7.29
C GLN A 81 4.16 -8.12 7.02
N ILE A 82 3.72 -8.18 5.77
CA ILE A 82 2.47 -8.86 5.40
C ILE A 82 2.58 -10.36 5.72
N ASP A 83 3.72 -10.97 5.38
CA ASP A 83 4.00 -12.37 5.71
C ASP A 83 4.00 -12.62 7.22
N ASP A 84 4.70 -11.78 7.99
CA ASP A 84 4.74 -11.90 9.45
C ASP A 84 3.34 -11.75 10.06
N GLU A 85 2.54 -10.78 9.61
CA GLU A 85 1.15 -10.61 10.06
C GLU A 85 0.28 -11.82 9.72
N PHE A 86 0.45 -12.40 8.52
CA PHE A 86 -0.26 -13.60 8.12
C PHE A 86 0.08 -14.76 9.05
N TRP A 87 1.36 -15.06 9.26
CA TRP A 87 1.79 -16.18 10.10
C TRP A 87 1.46 -15.98 11.58
N LEU A 88 1.58 -14.76 12.10
CA LEU A 88 1.13 -14.44 13.46
C LEU A 88 -0.39 -14.66 13.60
N SER A 89 -1.17 -14.22 12.62
CA SER A 89 -2.63 -14.41 12.63
C SER A 89 -3.00 -15.90 12.57
N ALA A 90 -2.30 -16.68 11.76
CA ALA A 90 -2.50 -18.12 11.64
C ALA A 90 -2.14 -18.84 12.94
N TYR A 91 -0.95 -18.55 13.49
CA TYR A 91 -0.46 -19.11 14.74
C TYR A 91 -1.47 -18.91 15.88
N VAL A 92 -1.91 -17.66 16.07
CA VAL A 92 -2.86 -17.33 17.14
C VAL A 92 -4.21 -18.00 16.90
N ARG A 93 -4.70 -18.10 15.66
CA ARG A 93 -5.93 -18.83 15.36
C ARG A 93 -5.82 -20.30 15.70
N PHE A 94 -4.75 -20.99 15.29
CA PHE A 94 -4.54 -22.41 15.58
C PHE A 94 -4.36 -22.67 17.08
N ARG A 95 -3.67 -21.78 17.80
CA ARG A 95 -3.40 -21.93 19.23
C ARG A 95 -4.62 -21.64 20.11
N GLU A 96 -5.42 -20.65 19.73
CA GLU A 96 -6.44 -20.08 20.60
C GLU A 96 -7.87 -20.51 20.26
N SER A 97 -8.10 -21.01 19.04
CA SER A 97 -9.36 -21.62 18.64
C SER A 97 -9.44 -23.07 19.11
N TYR A 98 -10.65 -23.61 19.11
CA TYR A 98 -10.88 -25.01 19.43
C TYR A 98 -12.08 -25.53 18.68
N ASN A 99 -11.92 -26.60 17.93
CA ASN A 99 -13.02 -27.42 17.45
C ASN A 99 -12.59 -28.89 17.50
N PHE A 100 -13.44 -29.75 18.08
CA PHE A 100 -13.12 -31.16 18.27
C PHE A 100 -12.69 -31.87 16.97
N SER A 101 -13.30 -31.55 15.83
CA SER A 101 -12.97 -32.18 14.55
C SER A 101 -11.63 -31.75 13.95
N SER A 102 -11.10 -30.58 14.32
CA SER A 102 -9.83 -30.04 13.83
C SER A 102 -8.73 -30.03 14.90
N HIS A 103 -9.04 -30.47 16.13
CA HIS A 103 -8.15 -30.34 17.29
C HIS A 103 -6.77 -30.94 17.06
N ASP A 104 -6.68 -32.15 16.52
CA ASP A 104 -5.38 -32.82 16.28
C ASP A 104 -4.54 -32.07 15.25
N ALA A 105 -5.18 -31.53 14.21
CA ALA A 105 -4.52 -30.74 13.17
C ALA A 105 -4.05 -29.37 13.72
N GLU A 106 -4.89 -28.70 14.51
CA GLU A 106 -4.57 -27.46 15.20
C GLU A 106 -3.39 -27.66 16.16
N PHE A 107 -3.41 -28.73 16.95
CA PHE A 107 -2.35 -29.09 17.88
C PHE A 107 -1.01 -29.33 17.17
N GLY A 108 -1.01 -30.10 16.08
CA GLY A 108 0.19 -30.34 15.26
C GLY A 108 0.71 -29.08 14.56
N MET A 109 -0.18 -28.18 14.15
CA MET A 109 0.21 -26.90 13.55
C MET A 109 0.92 -26.02 14.58
N VAL A 110 0.39 -25.93 15.81
CA VAL A 110 1.04 -25.19 16.91
C VAL A 110 2.40 -25.80 17.25
N GLU A 111 2.54 -27.13 17.23
CA GLU A 111 3.84 -27.80 17.38
C GLU A 111 4.84 -27.36 16.31
N LEU A 112 4.43 -27.39 15.04
CA LEU A 112 5.29 -27.06 13.91
C LEU A 112 5.76 -25.60 13.92
N MET A 113 4.91 -24.68 14.38
CA MET A 113 5.20 -23.24 14.37
C MET A 113 5.85 -22.74 15.68
N SER A 114 6.04 -23.59 16.68
CA SER A 114 6.56 -23.21 17.99
C SER A 114 7.97 -23.75 18.23
N TYR A 115 8.76 -23.03 19.02
CA TYR A 115 9.93 -23.62 19.66
C TYR A 115 9.50 -24.65 20.72
N GLY A 116 10.39 -25.61 21.02
CA GLY A 116 10.06 -26.75 21.90
C GLY A 116 9.60 -26.36 23.30
N GLU A 117 10.15 -25.29 23.89
CA GLU A 117 9.71 -24.76 25.19
C GLU A 117 8.29 -24.18 25.11
N THR A 118 8.04 -23.27 24.17
CA THR A 118 6.72 -22.67 23.93
C THR A 118 5.65 -23.72 23.63
N PHE A 119 6.00 -24.75 22.86
CA PHE A 119 5.08 -25.85 22.59
C PHE A 119 4.81 -26.69 23.83
N THR A 120 5.83 -26.95 24.65
CA THR A 120 5.68 -27.72 25.89
C THR A 120 4.69 -27.03 26.84
N GLU A 121 4.74 -25.71 26.97
CA GLU A 121 3.76 -24.94 27.74
C GLU A 121 2.33 -25.12 27.18
N TYR A 122 2.15 -24.96 25.87
CA TYR A 122 0.86 -25.14 25.21
C TYR A 122 0.32 -26.57 25.39
N ARG A 123 1.16 -27.59 25.17
CA ARG A 123 0.80 -29.00 25.36
C ARG A 123 0.37 -29.27 26.79
N ASN A 124 1.14 -28.79 27.77
CA ASN A 124 0.84 -29.01 29.18
C ASN A 124 -0.50 -28.35 29.56
N PHE A 125 -0.82 -27.18 29.00
CA PHE A 125 -2.14 -26.57 29.16
C PHE A 125 -3.26 -27.43 28.55
N GLN A 126 -3.10 -27.87 27.30
CA GLN A 126 -4.13 -28.67 26.60
C GLN A 126 -4.39 -30.03 27.28
N LEU A 127 -3.37 -30.65 27.86
CA LEU A 127 -3.47 -31.93 28.58
C LEU A 127 -3.90 -31.77 30.05
N SER A 128 -4.00 -30.54 30.55
CA SER A 128 -4.45 -30.28 31.92
C SER A 128 -5.98 -30.36 32.03
N SER A 129 -6.48 -30.37 33.26
CA SER A 129 -7.93 -30.25 33.53
C SER A 129 -8.56 -28.93 33.07
N LYS A 130 -7.74 -27.96 32.64
CA LYS A 130 -8.17 -26.67 32.09
C LYS A 130 -8.03 -26.58 30.57
N GLY A 131 -7.55 -27.65 29.92
CA GLY A 131 -7.39 -27.71 28.48
C GLY A 131 -8.74 -27.65 27.75
N TYR A 132 -8.73 -27.26 26.48
CA TYR A 132 -9.97 -27.05 25.74
C TYR A 132 -10.75 -28.36 25.54
N LEU A 133 -10.05 -29.46 25.30
CA LEU A 133 -10.70 -30.77 25.14
C LEU A 133 -11.45 -31.20 26.41
N GLU A 134 -10.84 -31.02 27.58
CA GLU A 134 -11.44 -31.39 28.86
C GLU A 134 -12.63 -30.48 29.21
N VAL A 135 -12.50 -29.16 29.00
CA VAL A 135 -13.50 -28.18 29.43
C VAL A 135 -14.67 -28.06 28.44
N LEU A 136 -14.42 -28.13 27.13
CA LEU A 136 -15.41 -27.87 26.09
C LEU A 136 -15.94 -29.15 25.43
N GLY A 137 -15.12 -30.21 25.40
CA GLY A 137 -15.45 -31.48 24.77
C GLY A 137 -15.94 -31.33 23.34
N THR A 138 -16.89 -32.17 22.94
CA THR A 138 -17.41 -32.20 21.57
C THR A 138 -18.58 -31.24 21.31
N ASN A 139 -19.09 -30.59 22.35
CA ASN A 139 -20.34 -29.82 22.29
C ASN A 139 -20.13 -28.31 22.18
N ARG A 140 -18.92 -27.83 22.47
CA ARG A 140 -18.56 -26.42 22.41
C ARG A 140 -17.28 -26.24 21.62
N GLN A 141 -17.16 -25.08 21.01
CA GLN A 141 -16.01 -24.70 20.21
C GLN A 141 -15.64 -23.23 20.49
N ILE A 142 -14.39 -22.87 20.25
CA ILE A 142 -13.92 -21.47 20.35
C ILE A 142 -13.60 -20.99 18.96
N ARG A 143 -14.24 -19.88 18.55
CA ARG A 143 -13.82 -19.09 17.40
C ARG A 143 -12.96 -17.93 17.88
N THR A 144 -11.77 -17.79 17.29
CA THR A 144 -10.86 -16.68 17.57
C THR A 144 -10.79 -15.72 16.38
N ASP A 145 -11.18 -14.48 16.61
CA ASP A 145 -11.07 -13.40 15.65
C ASP A 145 -9.86 -12.51 15.99
N ILE A 146 -9.08 -12.16 14.96
CA ILE A 146 -7.92 -11.29 15.10
C ILE A 146 -8.38 -9.85 14.88
N ASN A 147 -8.31 -9.03 15.93
CA ASN A 147 -8.74 -7.64 15.88
C ASN A 147 -7.63 -6.72 15.35
N ASN A 148 -6.41 -6.92 15.83
CA ASN A 148 -5.26 -6.09 15.46
C ASN A 148 -3.94 -6.83 15.74
N ILE A 149 -2.90 -6.52 14.96
CA ILE A 149 -1.52 -6.96 15.15
C ILE A 149 -0.64 -5.71 15.15
N ASN A 150 0.12 -5.50 16.23
CA ASN A 150 1.02 -4.36 16.38
C ASN A 150 2.43 -4.86 16.72
N PHE A 151 3.43 -4.51 15.91
CA PHE A 151 4.83 -4.82 16.19
C PHE A 151 5.40 -3.82 17.19
N LEU A 152 5.84 -4.30 18.35
CA LEU A 152 6.53 -3.51 19.37
C LEU A 152 8.00 -3.30 18.99
N GLU A 153 8.63 -4.36 18.48
CA GLU A 153 9.98 -4.36 17.95
C GLU A 153 10.03 -5.31 16.76
N ARG A 154 10.72 -4.91 15.69
CA ARG A 154 10.91 -5.72 14.49
C ARG A 154 12.24 -5.38 13.82
N LYS A 155 13.16 -6.34 13.78
CA LYS A 155 14.49 -6.21 13.16
C LYS A 155 14.88 -7.53 12.51
N ASP A 156 15.30 -7.50 11.25
CA ASP A 156 15.87 -8.66 10.56
C ASP A 156 15.03 -9.96 10.65
N ARG A 157 13.69 -9.84 10.57
CA ARG A 157 12.69 -10.94 10.70
C ARG A 157 12.54 -11.52 12.11
N GLU A 158 13.12 -10.88 13.11
CA GLU A 158 12.91 -11.16 14.53
C GLU A 158 12.20 -9.98 15.19
N GLY A 159 11.50 -10.24 16.28
CA GLY A 159 10.80 -9.16 16.97
C GLY A 159 9.70 -9.65 17.89
N THR A 160 8.98 -8.68 18.45
CA THR A 160 7.83 -8.91 19.32
C THR A 160 6.62 -8.22 18.74
N ALA A 161 5.51 -8.97 18.64
CA ALA A 161 4.23 -8.44 18.23
C ALA A 161 3.17 -8.63 19.32
N GLN A 162 2.31 -7.64 19.48
CA GLN A 162 1.09 -7.72 20.24
C GLN A 162 -0.06 -8.07 19.29
N VAL A 163 -0.72 -9.20 19.55
CA VAL A 163 -1.92 -9.61 18.84
C VAL A 163 -3.14 -9.43 19.75
N ARG A 164 -4.09 -8.58 19.33
CA ARG A 164 -5.36 -8.40 20.03
C ARG A 164 -6.41 -9.33 19.42
N ILE A 165 -7.03 -10.15 20.24
CA ILE A 165 -8.01 -11.15 19.81
C ILE A 165 -9.35 -11.01 20.53
N THR A 166 -10.39 -11.50 19.89
CA THR A 166 -11.70 -11.77 20.50
C THR A 166 -11.97 -13.27 20.41
N LYS A 167 -12.40 -13.87 21.52
CA LYS A 167 -12.80 -15.28 21.56
C LYS A 167 -14.31 -15.36 21.75
N THR A 168 -14.96 -16.14 20.91
CA THR A 168 -16.40 -16.42 21.01
C THR A 168 -16.58 -17.91 21.24
N VAL A 169 -17.26 -18.28 22.33
CA VAL A 169 -17.68 -19.66 22.57
C VAL A 169 -18.92 -19.91 21.73
N LEU A 170 -18.90 -20.99 20.96
CA LEU A 170 -20.01 -21.41 20.14
C LEU A 170 -20.48 -22.79 20.59
N ASP A 171 -21.75 -23.06 20.35
CA ASP A 171 -22.31 -24.40 20.46
C ASP A 171 -21.80 -25.30 19.33
N ARG A 172 -22.23 -26.57 19.37
CA ARG A 172 -21.91 -27.59 18.36
C ARG A 172 -22.32 -27.18 16.93
N ASN A 173 -23.33 -26.31 16.79
CA ASN A 173 -23.84 -25.86 15.50
C ASN A 173 -23.13 -24.59 14.99
N GLY A 174 -22.19 -24.01 15.75
CA GLY A 174 -21.48 -22.80 15.37
C GLY A 174 -22.24 -21.51 15.62
N THR A 175 -23.28 -21.57 16.43
CA THR A 175 -24.01 -20.41 16.95
C THR A 175 -23.40 -19.96 18.27
N PRO A 176 -23.33 -18.64 18.56
CA PRO A 176 -22.85 -18.15 19.85
C PRO A 176 -23.62 -18.78 21.00
N ASP A 177 -22.89 -19.41 21.92
CA ASP A 177 -23.47 -19.99 23.15
C ASP A 177 -23.85 -18.83 24.08
N PRO A 178 -25.13 -18.69 24.49
CA PRO A 178 -25.61 -17.54 25.27
C PRO A 178 -25.02 -17.43 26.69
#